data_AF-A0A4Q7IHC5-F1
#
_entry.id   AF-A0A4Q7IHC5-F1
#
_cell.length_a   1.000
_cell.length_b   1.000
_cell.length_c   1.000
_cell.angle_alpha   90.00
_cell.angle_beta   90.00
_cell.angle_gamma   90.00
#
_symmetry.space_group_name_H-M   'P 1'
#
loop_
_entity.id
_entity.type
_entity.pdbx_description
1 polymer ?
#
loop_
_entity_poly.entity_id
_entity_poly.type
_entity_poly.pdbx_seq_one_letter_code
_entity_poly.pdbx_strand_id
1 'polypeptide(L)'
;KRLTTTYVAKKFSNHEEVKSTTEKLDSELNELEESLSKAQDELTALVEANSELDSKRNKFRGELSKLRESEKENLLLQGRFNLLIEKYNSDLERLEAGAEAASFFELYEMANCPTCGQEFEQEKDVKELKQLVQSTEAEINKNKFQVKGLTDSIEDLKQEYQILAKEIVQKEAAVKELSEIIEGNISSKFKDYNVAIRLLNSKKNEFLKQRAIVDSRESLLKEIGELRVQLEDRTAKYVFPDFSAELTALCKNISAILQRWSFPGHENVSFDMKTRDLVIGGKPRSHFGKGYRAISYAAFSLGLMEYLSVLAQT
;
A
#
# COMPACT_ATOMS: atom_id res chain seq x y z
N LYS A 1 -42.61 6.76 -26.25
CA LYS A 1 -42.95 7.02 -24.82
C LYS A 1 -43.20 5.74 -24.00
N ARG A 2 -44.08 4.79 -24.40
CA ARG A 2 -44.32 3.56 -23.61
C ARG A 2 -43.10 2.62 -23.48
N LEU A 3 -42.41 2.31 -24.58
CA LEU A 3 -41.26 1.39 -24.58
C LEU A 3 -40.10 1.83 -23.67
N THR A 4 -39.79 3.12 -23.63
CA THR A 4 -38.71 3.66 -22.78
C THR A 4 -39.08 3.66 -21.30
N THR A 5 -40.33 3.98 -20.95
CA THR A 5 -40.80 3.90 -19.56
C THR A 5 -40.84 2.45 -19.06
N THR A 6 -41.26 1.49 -19.88
CA THR A 6 -41.26 0.07 -19.53
C THR A 6 -39.84 -0.49 -19.37
N TYR A 7 -38.89 -0.06 -20.22
CA TYR A 7 -37.48 -0.46 -20.10
C TYR A 7 -36.82 0.06 -18.82
N VAL A 8 -37.05 1.34 -18.48
CA VAL A 8 -36.52 1.94 -17.23
C VAL A 8 -37.11 1.23 -16.00
N ALA A 9 -38.42 0.98 -15.97
CA ALA A 9 -39.06 0.27 -14.88
C ALA A 9 -38.55 -1.17 -14.71
N LYS A 10 -38.24 -1.86 -15.83
CA LYS A 10 -37.68 -3.22 -15.81
C LYS A 10 -36.20 -3.26 -15.41
N LYS A 11 -35.39 -2.29 -15.88
CA LYS A 11 -33.95 -2.22 -15.59
C LYS A 11 -33.65 -1.78 -14.15
N PHE A 12 -34.53 -0.98 -13.55
CA PHE A 12 -34.39 -0.45 -12.19
C PHE A 12 -35.59 -0.84 -11.31
N SER A 13 -36.03 -2.10 -11.37
CA SER A 13 -37.18 -2.61 -10.61
C SER A 13 -37.01 -2.49 -9.11
N ASN A 14 -35.77 -2.61 -8.61
CA ASN A 14 -35.44 -2.57 -7.19
C ASN A 14 -34.89 -1.21 -6.74
N HIS A 15 -35.17 -0.13 -7.48
CA HIS A 15 -34.62 1.19 -7.16
C HIS A 15 -35.02 1.70 -5.77
N GLU A 16 -36.27 1.53 -5.37
CA GLU A 16 -36.74 2.00 -4.06
C GLU A 16 -36.05 1.24 -2.92
N GLU A 17 -35.80 -0.06 -3.12
CA GLU A 17 -35.03 -0.89 -2.19
C GLU A 17 -33.57 -0.42 -2.11
N VAL A 18 -32.89 -0.26 -3.25
CA VAL A 18 -31.50 0.24 -3.30
C VAL A 18 -31.36 1.63 -2.68
N LYS A 19 -32.31 2.53 -2.96
CA LYS A 19 -32.32 3.89 -2.39
C LYS A 19 -32.52 3.86 -0.88
N SER A 20 -33.48 3.08 -0.39
CA SER A 20 -33.71 2.90 1.06
C SER A 20 -32.49 2.29 1.75
N THR A 21 -31.86 1.27 1.15
CA THR A 21 -30.63 0.67 1.68
C THR A 21 -29.47 1.68 1.68
N THR A 22 -29.34 2.52 0.65
CA THR A 22 -28.32 3.58 0.61
C THR A 22 -28.52 4.60 1.74
N GLU A 23 -29.75 5.05 1.97
CA GLU A 23 -30.08 5.99 3.05
C GLU A 23 -29.81 5.39 4.45
N LYS A 24 -30.15 4.10 4.65
CA LYS A 24 -29.83 3.37 5.89
C LYS A 24 -28.32 3.26 6.11
N LEU A 25 -27.58 2.87 5.08
CA LEU A 25 -26.11 2.80 5.13
C LEU A 25 -25.47 4.16 5.42
N ASP A 26 -26.02 5.25 4.90
CA ASP A 26 -25.57 6.62 5.19
C ASP A 26 -25.75 6.95 6.69
N SER A 27 -26.91 6.62 7.27
CA SER A 27 -27.15 6.81 8.71
C SER A 27 -26.23 5.94 9.58
N GLU A 28 -26.06 4.65 9.23
CA GLU A 28 -25.15 3.74 9.95
C GLU A 28 -23.70 4.23 9.88
N LEU A 29 -23.28 4.80 8.75
CA LEU A 29 -21.95 5.37 8.61
C LEU A 29 -21.74 6.58 9.51
N ASN A 30 -22.70 7.50 9.56
CA ASN A 30 -22.59 8.67 10.43
C ASN A 30 -22.48 8.26 11.91
N GLU A 31 -23.28 7.28 12.35
CA GLU A 31 -23.19 6.75 13.72
C GLU A 31 -21.84 6.08 14.00
N LEU A 32 -21.31 5.31 13.04
CA LEU A 32 -19.99 4.68 13.16
C LEU A 32 -18.84 5.69 13.17
N GLU A 33 -18.93 6.76 12.37
CA GLU A 33 -17.94 7.84 12.35
C GLU A 33 -17.95 8.60 13.70
N GLU A 34 -19.12 8.88 14.26
CA GLU A 34 -19.23 9.51 15.57
C GLU A 34 -18.68 8.60 16.69
N SER A 35 -19.01 7.30 16.65
CA SER A 35 -18.47 6.32 17.60
C SER A 35 -16.95 6.19 17.49
N LEU A 36 -16.40 6.29 16.28
CA LEU A 36 -14.96 6.21 16.04
C LEU A 36 -14.25 7.47 16.52
N SER A 37 -14.84 8.65 16.32
CA SER A 37 -14.33 9.90 16.87
C SER A 37 -14.24 9.83 18.40
N LYS A 38 -15.30 9.35 19.06
CA LYS A 38 -15.29 9.16 20.53
C LYS A 38 -14.21 8.17 20.97
N ALA A 39 -14.07 7.03 20.28
CA ALA A 39 -13.04 6.06 20.57
C ALA A 39 -11.62 6.62 20.36
N GLN A 40 -11.42 7.49 19.36
CA GLN A 40 -10.17 8.19 19.11
C GLN A 40 -9.84 9.19 20.23
N ASP A 41 -10.82 9.96 20.69
CA ASP A 41 -10.66 10.90 21.79
C ASP A 41 -10.32 10.17 23.09
N GLU A 42 -11.02 9.07 23.39
CA GLU A 42 -10.72 8.20 24.54
C GLU A 42 -9.30 7.62 24.47
N LEU A 43 -8.87 7.15 23.29
CA LEU A 43 -7.53 6.62 23.09
C LEU A 43 -6.47 7.71 23.27
N THR A 44 -6.73 8.91 22.76
CA THR A 44 -5.83 10.06 22.90
C THR A 44 -5.67 10.45 24.37
N ALA A 45 -6.79 10.55 25.10
CA ALA A 45 -6.78 10.81 26.54
C ALA A 45 -6.03 9.73 27.34
N LEU A 46 -6.16 8.45 26.95
CA LEU A 46 -5.42 7.34 27.57
C LEU A 46 -3.92 7.41 27.28
N VAL A 47 -3.52 7.78 26.07
CA VAL A 47 -2.11 7.97 25.72
C VAL A 47 -1.53 9.15 26.52
N GLU A 48 -2.26 10.27 26.61
CA GLU A 48 -1.87 11.42 27.41
C GLU A 48 -1.75 11.07 28.91
N ALA A 49 -2.71 10.33 29.46
CA ALA A 49 -2.68 9.87 30.85
C ALA A 49 -1.49 8.94 31.16
N ASN A 50 -0.97 8.23 30.15
CA ASN A 50 0.21 7.37 30.29
C ASN A 50 1.53 8.06 29.87
N SER A 51 1.49 9.33 29.45
CA SER A 51 2.67 10.05 28.94
C SER A 51 3.79 10.18 29.97
N GLU A 52 3.43 10.43 31.24
CA GLU A 52 4.41 10.50 32.34
C GLU A 52 5.05 9.15 32.63
N LEU A 53 4.25 8.06 32.60
CA LEU A 53 4.75 6.70 32.76
C LEU A 53 5.68 6.32 31.61
N ASP A 54 5.34 6.70 30.38
CA ASP A 54 6.16 6.46 29.20
C ASP A 54 7.49 7.23 29.25
N SER A 55 7.43 8.51 29.65
CA SER A 55 8.61 9.35 29.88
C SER A 55 9.53 8.73 30.94
N LYS A 56 8.96 8.27 32.06
CA LYS A 56 9.70 7.58 33.12
C LYS A 56 10.32 6.27 32.62
N ARG A 57 9.60 5.48 31.83
CA ARG A 57 10.08 4.25 31.21
C ARG A 57 11.27 4.55 30.28
N ASN A 58 11.17 5.57 29.44
CA ASN A 58 12.24 5.95 28.51
C ASN A 58 13.47 6.47 29.26
N LYS A 59 13.29 7.22 30.34
CA LYS A 59 14.37 7.63 31.25
C LYS A 59 15.09 6.41 31.83
N PHE A 60 14.36 5.43 32.36
CA PHE A 60 14.96 4.21 32.91
C PHE A 60 15.65 3.36 31.85
N ARG A 61 15.14 3.29 30.61
CA ARG A 61 15.85 2.65 29.49
C ARG A 61 17.17 3.35 29.16
N GLY A 62 17.19 4.69 29.18
CA GLY A 62 18.40 5.47 28.99
C GLY A 62 19.43 5.24 30.10
N GLU A 63 18.99 5.21 31.36
CA GLU A 63 19.85 4.87 32.51
C GLU A 63 20.38 3.44 32.41
N LEU A 64 19.55 2.46 32.03
CA LEU A 64 19.93 1.06 31.86
C LEU A 64 21.02 0.90 30.78
N SER A 65 20.92 1.65 29.68
CA SER A 65 21.94 1.65 28.63
C SER A 65 23.31 2.09 29.17
N LYS A 66 23.33 3.15 30.00
CA LYS A 66 24.56 3.64 30.62
C LYS A 66 25.14 2.64 31.61
N LEU A 67 24.30 2.04 32.45
CA LEU A 67 24.73 1.01 33.40
C LEU A 67 25.37 -0.20 32.70
N ARG A 68 24.78 -0.67 31.61
CA ARG A 68 25.34 -1.78 30.81
C ARG A 68 26.65 -1.40 30.11
N GLU A 69 26.80 -0.15 29.70
CA GLU A 69 28.06 0.35 29.16
C GLU A 69 29.16 0.33 30.23
N SER A 70 28.87 0.87 31.43
CA SER A 70 29.79 0.82 32.57
C SER A 70 30.12 -0.60 33.01
N GLU A 71 29.15 -1.52 33.02
CA GLU A 71 29.37 -2.94 33.31
C GLU A 71 30.37 -3.55 32.32
N LYS A 72 30.19 -3.30 31.03
CA LYS A 72 31.07 -3.79 29.98
C LYS A 72 32.47 -3.20 30.08
N GLU A 73 32.60 -1.91 30.35
CA GLU A 73 33.88 -1.24 30.55
C GLU A 73 34.63 -1.80 31.75
N ASN A 74 33.93 -2.02 32.86
CA ASN A 74 34.49 -2.62 34.07
C ASN A 74 35.03 -4.04 33.79
N LEU A 75 34.25 -4.91 33.14
CA LEU A 75 34.69 -6.26 32.76
C LEU A 75 35.91 -6.23 31.81
N LEU A 76 35.92 -5.29 30.86
CA LEU A 76 37.05 -5.10 29.95
C LEU A 76 38.31 -4.69 30.72
N LEU A 77 38.19 -3.78 31.69
CA LEU A 77 39.31 -3.32 32.50
C LEU A 77 39.86 -4.44 33.38
N GLN A 78 39.00 -5.25 34.01
CA GLN A 78 39.42 -6.46 34.73
C GLN A 78 40.21 -7.40 33.82
N GLY A 79 39.74 -7.65 32.59
CA GLY A 79 40.46 -8.46 31.61
C GLY A 79 41.85 -7.90 31.26
N ARG A 80 41.96 -6.58 31.07
CA ARG A 80 43.25 -5.91 30.81
C ARG A 80 44.22 -6.02 31.98
N PHE A 81 43.74 -5.88 33.20
CA PHE A 81 44.58 -6.03 34.40
C PHE A 81 45.06 -7.47 34.59
N ASN A 82 44.21 -8.47 34.31
CA ASN A 82 44.64 -9.87 34.34
C ASN A 82 45.76 -10.15 33.32
N LEU A 83 45.62 -9.68 32.07
CA LEU A 83 46.69 -9.79 31.06
C LEU A 83 47.99 -9.11 31.49
N LEU A 84 47.88 -7.97 32.18
CA LEU A 84 49.05 -7.26 32.70
C LEU A 84 49.72 -8.05 33.85
N ILE A 85 48.93 -8.68 34.72
CA ILE A 85 49.43 -9.59 35.76
C ILE A 85 50.15 -10.79 35.13
N GLU A 86 49.57 -11.43 34.11
CA GLU A 86 50.21 -12.54 33.40
C GLU A 86 51.57 -12.14 32.83
N LYS A 87 51.65 -10.95 32.21
CA LYS A 87 52.92 -10.40 31.72
C LYS A 87 53.93 -10.21 32.84
N TYR A 88 53.53 -9.61 33.96
CA TYR A 88 54.43 -9.40 35.09
C TYR A 88 54.89 -10.70 35.72
N ASN A 89 54.02 -11.71 35.80
CA ASN A 89 54.38 -13.04 36.29
C ASN A 89 55.41 -13.72 35.37
N SER A 90 55.24 -13.63 34.05
CA SER A 90 56.25 -14.14 33.11
C SER A 90 57.59 -13.39 33.23
N ASP A 91 57.56 -12.07 33.42
CA ASP A 91 58.78 -11.29 33.67
C ASP A 91 59.42 -11.67 35.02
N LEU A 92 58.63 -11.94 36.05
CA LEU A 92 59.11 -12.42 37.36
C LEU A 92 59.82 -13.75 37.23
N GLU A 93 59.23 -14.74 36.56
CA GLU A 93 59.85 -16.05 36.32
C GLU A 93 61.22 -15.91 35.64
N ARG A 94 61.31 -15.04 34.62
CA ARG A 94 62.57 -14.78 33.91
C ARG A 94 63.61 -14.11 34.80
N LEU A 95 63.22 -13.11 35.59
CA LEU A 95 64.13 -12.39 36.48
C LEU A 95 64.60 -13.28 37.64
N GLU A 96 63.71 -14.09 38.21
CA GLU A 96 64.03 -15.03 39.29
C GLU A 96 65.01 -16.12 38.79
N ALA A 97 64.77 -16.69 37.61
CA ALA A 97 65.70 -17.65 36.99
C ALA A 97 67.07 -17.01 36.70
N GLY A 98 67.11 -15.76 36.24
CA GLY A 98 68.35 -15.02 35.99
C GLY A 98 69.12 -14.73 37.28
N ALA A 99 68.43 -14.31 38.34
CA ALA A 99 69.02 -14.06 39.65
C ALA A 99 69.58 -15.35 40.27
N GLU A 100 68.83 -16.45 40.17
CA GLU A 100 69.26 -17.76 40.65
C GLU A 100 70.53 -18.24 39.90
N ALA A 101 70.53 -18.18 38.56
CA ALA A 101 71.71 -18.53 37.77
C ALA A 101 72.95 -17.68 38.13
N ALA A 102 72.77 -16.37 38.35
CA ALA A 102 73.84 -15.48 38.76
C ALA A 102 74.39 -15.82 40.16
N SER A 103 73.53 -16.27 41.08
CA SER A 103 73.94 -16.69 42.43
C SER A 103 74.83 -17.94 42.42
N PHE A 104 74.59 -18.87 41.48
CA PHE A 104 75.44 -20.04 41.30
C PHE A 104 76.78 -19.73 40.61
N PHE A 105 76.90 -18.60 39.94
CA PHE A 105 78.09 -18.24 39.17
C PHE A 105 79.36 -18.12 40.04
N GLU A 106 79.22 -17.65 41.29
CA GLU A 106 80.35 -17.58 42.24
C GLU A 106 80.87 -18.98 42.64
N LEU A 107 80.03 -20.02 42.57
CA LEU A 107 80.38 -21.40 42.95
C LEU A 107 81.14 -22.18 41.86
N TYR A 108 81.15 -21.69 40.62
CA TYR A 108 81.85 -22.35 39.52
C TYR A 108 83.32 -21.94 39.47
N GLU A 109 84.23 -22.91 39.43
CA GLU A 109 85.64 -22.69 39.12
C GLU A 109 85.82 -22.62 37.59
N MET A 110 86.71 -21.74 37.12
CA MET A 110 87.09 -21.75 35.70
C MET A 110 87.96 -22.97 35.44
N ALA A 111 87.48 -23.87 34.59
CA ALA A 111 88.24 -25.01 34.10
C ALA A 111 88.85 -24.71 32.73
N ASN A 112 89.97 -25.35 32.41
CA ASN A 112 90.61 -25.22 31.10
C ASN A 112 89.67 -25.71 29.99
N CYS A 113 89.82 -25.14 28.79
CA CYS A 113 89.01 -25.56 27.64
C CYS A 113 89.14 -27.09 27.42
N PRO A 114 88.05 -27.87 27.46
CA PRO A 114 88.12 -29.33 27.34
C PRO A 114 88.57 -29.80 25.95
N THR A 115 88.60 -28.90 24.97
CA THR A 115 88.95 -29.20 23.57
C THR A 115 90.42 -28.91 23.24
N CYS A 116 90.97 -27.79 23.74
CA CYS A 116 92.35 -27.37 23.42
C CYS A 116 93.25 -27.20 24.65
N GLY A 117 92.73 -27.35 25.86
CA GLY A 117 93.48 -27.23 27.12
C GLY A 117 93.90 -25.81 27.47
N GLN A 118 93.47 -24.80 26.70
CA GLN A 118 93.85 -23.41 26.91
C GLN A 118 93.19 -22.86 28.18
N GLU A 119 94.00 -22.18 29.00
CA GLU A 119 93.56 -21.44 30.19
C GLU A 119 92.82 -20.17 29.77
N PHE A 120 91.77 -19.81 30.51
CA PHE A 120 91.02 -18.58 30.29
C PHE A 120 91.66 -17.44 31.10
N GLU A 121 92.20 -16.42 30.42
CA GLU A 121 92.84 -15.24 31.03
C GLU A 121 91.82 -14.16 31.49
N GLN A 122 90.56 -14.52 31.77
CA GLN A 122 89.56 -13.56 32.24
C GLN A 122 89.53 -13.49 33.77
N GLU A 123 89.82 -12.31 34.34
CA GLU A 123 89.47 -12.02 35.73
C GLU A 123 87.95 -12.09 35.89
N LYS A 124 87.49 -12.77 36.94
CA LYS A 124 86.07 -12.73 37.34
C LYS A 124 85.74 -11.30 37.80
N ASP A 125 85.08 -10.50 36.98
CA ASP A 125 84.52 -9.22 37.45
C ASP A 125 83.26 -9.47 38.30
N VAL A 126 83.52 -9.81 39.57
CA VAL A 126 82.49 -10.10 40.58
C VAL A 126 81.66 -8.85 40.91
N LYS A 127 82.16 -7.65 40.64
CA LYS A 127 81.50 -6.40 41.02
C LYS A 127 80.32 -6.09 40.10
N GLU A 128 80.50 -6.23 38.79
CA GLU A 128 79.42 -6.06 37.81
C GLU A 128 78.30 -7.08 38.03
N LEU A 129 78.66 -8.34 38.31
CA LEU A 129 77.68 -9.39 38.58
C LEU A 129 76.85 -9.10 39.84
N LYS A 130 77.49 -8.64 40.93
CA LYS A 130 76.78 -8.24 42.15
C LYS A 130 75.81 -7.09 41.93
N GLN A 131 76.23 -6.11 41.12
CA GLN A 131 75.37 -4.98 40.76
C GLN A 131 74.16 -5.42 39.91
N LEU A 132 74.36 -6.37 38.99
CA LEU A 132 73.30 -6.96 38.19
C LEU A 132 72.28 -7.72 39.06
N VAL A 133 72.76 -8.53 40.01
CA VAL A 133 71.89 -9.26 40.96
C VAL A 133 71.06 -8.28 41.78
N GLN A 134 71.68 -7.26 42.38
CA GLN A 134 70.96 -6.23 43.15
C GLN A 134 69.91 -5.49 42.31
N SER A 135 70.23 -5.15 41.07
CA SER A 135 69.27 -4.52 40.15
C SER A 135 68.11 -5.46 39.81
N THR A 136 68.39 -6.76 39.66
CA THR A 136 67.38 -7.77 39.33
C THR A 136 66.43 -7.99 40.51
N GLU A 137 66.96 -8.10 41.73
CA GLU A 137 66.15 -8.19 42.96
C GLU A 137 65.25 -6.97 43.16
N ALA A 138 65.76 -5.76 42.87
CA ALA A 138 64.96 -4.55 42.93
C ALA A 138 63.79 -4.57 41.93
N GLU A 139 64.02 -5.02 40.69
CA GLU A 139 62.97 -5.12 39.67
C GLU A 139 61.95 -6.23 40.00
N ILE A 140 62.39 -7.37 40.57
CA ILE A 140 61.50 -8.42 41.09
C ILE A 140 60.54 -7.84 42.14
N ASN A 141 61.08 -7.12 43.13
CA ASN A 141 60.27 -6.53 44.19
C ASN A 141 59.26 -5.51 43.64
N LYS A 142 59.67 -4.70 42.67
CA LYS A 142 58.80 -3.75 41.97
C LYS A 142 57.66 -4.46 41.21
N ASN A 143 57.97 -5.52 40.46
CA ASN A 143 56.95 -6.29 39.73
C ASN A 143 55.98 -6.98 40.68
N LYS A 144 56.46 -7.54 41.80
CA LYS A 144 55.60 -8.11 42.87
C LYS A 144 54.64 -7.06 43.44
N PHE A 145 55.13 -5.84 43.68
CA PHE A 145 54.29 -4.73 44.14
C PHE A 145 53.24 -4.33 43.09
N GLN A 146 53.61 -4.27 41.80
CA GLN A 146 52.69 -3.98 40.71
C GLN A 146 51.59 -5.04 40.56
N VAL A 147 51.95 -6.34 40.64
CA VAL A 147 50.99 -7.45 40.62
C VAL A 147 50.00 -7.35 41.78
N LYS A 148 50.49 -7.05 43.00
CA LYS A 148 49.62 -6.85 44.15
C LYS A 148 48.64 -5.69 43.93
N GLY A 149 49.14 -4.53 43.50
CA GLY A 149 48.28 -3.36 43.25
C GLY A 149 47.22 -3.60 42.17
N LEU A 150 47.56 -4.37 41.12
CA LEU A 150 46.59 -4.78 40.10
C LEU A 150 45.55 -5.75 40.66
N THR A 151 45.97 -6.69 41.51
CA THR A 151 45.06 -7.64 42.15
C THR A 151 44.06 -6.92 43.06
N ASP A 152 44.54 -5.97 43.86
CA ASP A 152 43.69 -5.12 44.71
C ASP A 152 42.69 -4.31 43.85
N SER A 153 43.16 -3.71 42.74
CA SER A 153 42.31 -2.96 41.82
C SER A 153 41.25 -3.84 41.12
N ILE A 154 41.57 -5.10 40.81
CA ILE A 154 40.61 -6.06 40.26
C ILE A 154 39.52 -6.37 41.30
N GLU A 155 39.88 -6.49 42.57
CA GLU A 155 38.90 -6.76 43.63
C GLU A 155 37.92 -5.58 43.80
N ASP A 156 38.42 -4.33 43.75
CA ASP A 156 37.58 -3.14 43.75
C ASP A 156 36.62 -3.14 42.53
N LEU A 157 37.13 -3.46 41.33
CA LEU A 157 36.30 -3.56 40.12
C LEU A 157 35.23 -4.65 40.22
N LYS A 158 35.53 -5.78 40.86
CA LYS A 158 34.54 -6.85 41.08
C LYS A 158 33.43 -6.41 42.04
N GLN A 159 33.75 -5.65 43.08
CA GLN A 159 32.74 -5.09 43.98
C GLN A 159 31.84 -4.10 43.25
N GLU A 160 32.44 -3.20 42.45
CA GLU A 160 31.69 -2.29 41.59
C GLU A 160 30.79 -3.04 40.60
N TYR A 161 31.30 -4.10 39.96
CA TYR A 161 30.51 -4.95 39.07
C TYR A 161 29.27 -5.54 39.75
N GLN A 162 29.40 -6.00 41.00
CA GLN A 162 28.25 -6.54 41.74
C GLN A 162 27.20 -5.47 42.05
N ILE A 163 27.61 -4.22 42.26
CA ILE A 163 26.69 -3.09 42.46
C ILE A 163 25.98 -2.80 41.13
N LEU A 164 26.72 -2.64 40.04
CA LEU A 164 26.17 -2.40 38.70
C LEU A 164 25.18 -3.49 38.30
N ALA A 165 25.53 -4.77 38.48
CA ALA A 165 24.66 -5.89 38.16
C ALA A 165 23.33 -5.85 38.94
N LYS A 166 23.36 -5.49 40.23
CA LYS A 166 22.15 -5.32 41.03
C LYS A 166 21.29 -4.16 40.53
N GLU A 167 21.90 -3.02 40.20
CA GLU A 167 21.19 -1.86 39.67
C GLU A 167 20.54 -2.15 38.31
N ILE A 168 21.25 -2.87 37.44
CA ILE A 168 20.73 -3.32 36.14
C ILE A 168 19.47 -4.16 36.33
N VAL A 169 19.51 -5.19 37.20
CA VAL A 169 18.35 -6.05 37.45
C VAL A 169 17.16 -5.26 38.02
N GLN A 170 17.41 -4.34 38.95
CA GLN A 170 16.35 -3.49 39.51
C GLN A 170 15.71 -2.57 38.45
N LYS A 171 16.53 -1.95 37.59
CA LYS A 171 16.05 -1.08 36.52
C LYS A 171 15.31 -1.86 35.43
N GLU A 172 15.76 -3.06 35.09
CA GLU A 172 15.05 -3.96 34.17
C GLU A 172 13.67 -4.32 34.70
N ALA A 173 13.56 -4.69 35.97
CA ALA A 173 12.28 -4.97 36.61
C ALA A 173 11.34 -3.74 36.56
N ALA A 174 11.85 -2.55 36.88
CA ALA A 174 11.06 -1.32 36.82
C ALA A 174 10.61 -0.96 35.39
N VAL A 175 11.46 -1.16 34.37
CA VAL A 175 11.08 -0.95 32.96
C VAL A 175 10.00 -1.93 32.53
N LYS A 176 10.11 -3.20 32.97
CA LYS A 176 9.13 -4.24 32.67
C LYS A 176 7.77 -3.91 33.30
N GLU A 177 7.74 -3.57 34.58
CA GLU A 177 6.52 -3.19 35.30
C GLU A 177 5.82 -1.99 34.63
N LEU A 178 6.57 -0.93 34.29
CA LEU A 178 6.01 0.22 33.58
C LEU A 178 5.47 -0.16 32.20
N SER A 179 6.12 -1.09 31.50
CA SER A 179 5.65 -1.55 30.19
C SER A 179 4.33 -2.32 30.31
N GLU A 180 4.21 -3.19 31.30
CA GLU A 180 2.99 -3.96 31.58
C GLU A 180 1.82 -3.04 31.97
N ILE A 181 2.06 -2.00 32.78
CA ILE A 181 1.05 -1.01 33.15
C ILE A 181 0.55 -0.24 31.91
N ILE A 182 1.47 0.27 31.08
CA ILE A 182 1.13 1.03 29.87
C ILE A 182 0.36 0.15 28.88
N GLU A 183 0.84 -1.07 28.64
CA GLU A 183 0.17 -2.01 27.73
C GLU A 183 -1.20 -2.43 28.27
N GLY A 184 -1.33 -2.70 29.56
CA GLY A 184 -2.60 -3.02 30.21
C GLY A 184 -3.64 -1.91 30.06
N ASN A 185 -3.21 -0.64 30.16
CA ASN A 185 -4.09 0.51 30.05
C ASN A 185 -4.57 0.79 28.62
N ILE A 186 -3.76 0.46 27.60
CA ILE A 186 -4.00 0.87 26.21
C ILE A 186 -4.55 -0.29 25.34
N SER A 187 -4.16 -1.53 25.63
CA SER A 187 -4.38 -2.71 24.78
C SER A 187 -5.84 -2.94 24.38
N SER A 188 -6.77 -2.92 25.34
CA SER A 188 -8.19 -3.20 25.08
C SER A 188 -8.82 -2.14 24.19
N LYS A 189 -8.59 -0.86 24.51
CA LYS A 189 -9.13 0.28 23.74
C LYS A 189 -8.52 0.39 22.36
N PHE A 190 -7.24 0.09 22.21
CA PHE A 190 -6.59 0.01 20.90
C PHE A 190 -7.18 -1.11 20.04
N LYS A 191 -7.53 -2.25 20.64
CA LYS A 191 -8.20 -3.35 19.94
C LYS A 191 -9.61 -2.94 19.49
N ASP A 192 -10.38 -2.31 20.36
CA ASP A 192 -11.73 -1.83 20.05
C ASP A 192 -11.71 -0.80 18.90
N TYR A 193 -10.79 0.15 18.96
CA TYR A 193 -10.57 1.14 17.89
C TYR A 193 -10.25 0.49 16.54
N ASN A 194 -9.37 -0.53 16.52
CA ASN A 194 -9.04 -1.26 15.29
C ASN A 194 -10.21 -2.10 14.75
N VAL A 195 -11.10 -2.58 15.61
CA VAL A 195 -12.33 -3.27 15.17
C VAL A 195 -13.30 -2.24 14.56
N ALA A 196 -13.48 -1.09 15.22
CA ALA A 196 -14.34 -0.01 14.72
C ALA A 196 -13.90 0.51 13.35
N ILE A 197 -12.59 0.77 13.15
CA ILE A 197 -12.03 1.18 11.85
C ILE A 197 -12.35 0.15 10.76
N ARG A 198 -12.18 -1.15 11.05
CA ARG A 198 -12.43 -2.20 10.06
C ARG A 198 -13.89 -2.26 9.66
N LEU A 199 -14.79 -2.14 10.65
CA LEU A 199 -16.23 -2.11 10.40
C LEU A 199 -16.63 -0.88 9.58
N LEU A 200 -16.13 0.31 9.93
CA LEU A 200 -16.38 1.55 9.20
C LEU A 200 -15.95 1.42 7.74
N ASN A 201 -14.72 0.95 7.49
CA ASN A 201 -14.22 0.78 6.12
C ASN A 201 -15.04 -0.23 5.31
N SER A 202 -15.50 -1.31 5.94
CA SER A 202 -16.39 -2.28 5.30
C SER A 202 -17.73 -1.64 4.89
N LYS A 203 -18.37 -0.93 5.82
CA LYS A 203 -19.66 -0.24 5.59
C LYS A 203 -19.52 0.89 4.57
N LYS A 204 -18.41 1.61 4.57
CA LYS A 204 -18.12 2.69 3.60
C LYS A 204 -18.01 2.15 2.19
N ASN A 205 -17.33 1.02 2.03
CA ASN A 205 -17.25 0.34 0.72
C ASN A 205 -18.62 -0.14 0.25
N GLU A 206 -19.48 -0.63 1.14
CA GLU A 206 -20.84 -1.04 0.82
C GLU A 206 -21.69 0.16 0.37
N PHE A 207 -21.65 1.26 1.13
CA PHE A 207 -22.32 2.51 0.81
C PHE A 207 -21.90 3.06 -0.56
N LEU A 208 -20.59 3.14 -0.84
CA LEU A 208 -20.09 3.65 -2.12
C LEU A 208 -20.59 2.81 -3.31
N LYS A 209 -20.69 1.49 -3.14
CA LYS A 209 -21.26 0.60 -4.18
C LYS A 209 -22.74 0.91 -4.42
N GLN A 210 -23.53 1.06 -3.35
CA GLN A 210 -24.96 1.35 -3.48
C GLN A 210 -25.22 2.76 -4.04
N ARG A 211 -24.47 3.76 -3.56
CA ARG A 211 -24.52 5.14 -4.07
C ARG A 211 -24.20 5.20 -5.56
N ALA A 212 -23.18 4.47 -6.04
CA ALA A 212 -22.85 4.43 -7.46
C ALA A 212 -24.01 3.89 -8.34
N ILE A 213 -24.80 2.94 -7.83
CA ILE A 213 -26.00 2.43 -8.52
C ILE A 213 -27.08 3.52 -8.61
N VAL A 214 -27.32 4.23 -7.50
CA VAL A 214 -28.28 5.35 -7.45
C VAL A 214 -27.85 6.46 -8.43
N ASP A 215 -26.60 6.91 -8.37
CA ASP A 215 -26.07 7.98 -9.21
C ASP A 215 -26.10 7.61 -10.70
N SER A 216 -25.74 6.36 -11.04
CA SER A 216 -25.82 5.85 -12.40
C SER A 216 -27.26 5.90 -12.95
N ARG A 217 -28.25 5.54 -12.12
CA ARG A 217 -29.65 5.64 -12.51
C ARG A 217 -30.09 7.08 -12.72
N GLU A 218 -29.72 7.99 -11.82
CA GLU A 218 -30.07 9.41 -11.93
C GLU A 218 -29.47 10.03 -13.19
N SER A 219 -28.21 9.73 -13.49
CA SER A 219 -27.53 10.14 -14.72
C SER A 219 -28.25 9.61 -15.97
N LEU A 220 -28.59 8.32 -16.02
CA LEU A 220 -29.31 7.72 -17.15
C LEU A 220 -30.72 8.32 -17.31
N LEU A 221 -31.43 8.62 -16.23
CA LEU A 221 -32.74 9.26 -16.29
C LEU A 221 -32.64 10.68 -16.86
N LYS A 222 -31.60 11.43 -16.46
CA LYS A 222 -31.31 12.75 -16.99
C LYS A 222 -31.02 12.69 -18.50
N GLU A 223 -30.14 11.78 -18.92
CA GLU A 223 -29.80 11.58 -20.34
C GLU A 223 -31.03 11.18 -21.18
N ILE A 224 -31.86 10.26 -20.67
CA ILE A 224 -33.13 9.91 -21.33
C ILE A 224 -34.05 11.13 -21.45
N GLY A 225 -34.09 12.00 -20.44
CA GLY A 225 -34.84 13.25 -20.48
C GLY A 225 -34.35 14.18 -21.60
N GLU A 226 -33.04 14.41 -21.67
CA GLU A 226 -32.40 15.26 -22.69
C GLU A 226 -32.62 14.72 -24.11
N LEU A 227 -32.43 13.42 -24.33
CA LEU A 227 -32.65 12.79 -25.63
C LEU A 227 -34.12 12.84 -26.07
N ARG A 228 -35.07 12.80 -25.12
CA ARG A 228 -36.50 12.97 -25.45
C ARG A 228 -36.80 14.37 -25.98
N VAL A 229 -36.24 15.40 -25.35
CA VAL A 229 -36.40 16.80 -25.79
C VAL A 229 -35.81 16.97 -27.20
N GLN A 230 -34.61 16.43 -27.44
CA GLN A 230 -33.98 16.47 -28.75
C GLN A 230 -34.78 15.74 -29.84
N LEU A 231 -35.38 14.59 -29.51
CA LEU A 231 -36.23 13.85 -30.45
C LEU A 231 -37.48 14.64 -30.81
N GLU A 232 -38.15 15.23 -29.81
CA GLU A 232 -39.36 16.05 -30.04
C GLU A 232 -39.05 17.26 -30.95
N ASP A 233 -37.93 17.97 -30.72
CA ASP A 233 -37.46 19.07 -31.57
C ASP A 233 -37.14 18.63 -33.01
N ARG A 234 -36.47 17.48 -33.19
CA ARG A 234 -36.20 16.92 -34.53
C ARG A 234 -37.48 16.56 -35.29
N THR A 235 -38.46 15.96 -34.61
CA THR A 235 -39.74 15.61 -35.25
C THR A 235 -40.58 16.84 -35.60
N ALA A 236 -40.53 17.89 -34.79
CA ALA A 236 -41.24 19.14 -35.07
C ALA A 236 -40.70 19.86 -36.33
N LYS A 237 -39.40 19.68 -36.64
CA LYS A 237 -38.74 20.32 -37.79
C LYS A 237 -38.86 19.55 -39.10
N TYR A 238 -39.31 18.29 -39.09
CA TYR A 238 -39.42 17.49 -40.32
C TYR A 238 -40.69 17.85 -41.10
N VAL A 239 -40.52 18.64 -42.17
CA VAL A 239 -41.58 18.95 -43.14
C VAL A 239 -41.47 17.98 -44.30
N PHE A 240 -42.54 17.22 -44.57
CA PHE A 240 -42.62 16.37 -45.75
C PHE A 240 -42.75 17.26 -46.99
N PRO A 241 -41.85 17.16 -47.99
CA PRO A 241 -41.98 17.95 -49.22
C PRO A 241 -43.30 17.64 -49.93
N ASP A 242 -43.96 18.66 -50.49
CA ASP A 242 -45.14 18.43 -51.31
C ASP A 242 -44.71 17.88 -52.69
N PHE A 243 -45.03 16.62 -52.94
CA PHE A 243 -44.75 15.93 -54.21
C PHE A 243 -45.97 15.96 -55.16
N SER A 244 -46.93 16.86 -54.93
CA SER A 244 -48.18 16.92 -55.70
C SER A 244 -47.94 17.09 -57.20
N ALA A 245 -46.97 17.92 -57.60
CA ALA A 245 -46.63 18.17 -59.00
C ALA A 245 -45.99 16.95 -59.66
N GLU A 246 -45.03 16.33 -58.99
CA GLU A 246 -44.30 15.14 -59.44
C GLU A 246 -45.24 13.95 -59.57
N LEU A 247 -46.13 13.75 -58.60
CA LEU A 247 -47.15 12.70 -58.65
C LEU A 247 -48.15 12.92 -59.78
N THR A 248 -48.53 14.17 -60.04
CA THR A 248 -49.42 14.51 -61.18
C THR A 248 -48.75 14.18 -62.51
N ALA A 249 -47.48 14.56 -62.67
CA ALA A 249 -46.70 14.25 -63.88
C ALA A 249 -46.53 12.74 -64.08
N LEU A 250 -46.21 12.01 -63.00
CA LEU A 250 -46.14 10.55 -63.01
C LEU A 250 -47.48 9.92 -63.42
N CYS A 251 -48.59 10.36 -62.83
CA CYS A 251 -49.93 9.85 -63.15
C CYS A 251 -50.30 10.10 -64.62
N LYS A 252 -49.87 11.23 -65.21
CA LYS A 252 -50.05 11.51 -66.63
C LYS A 252 -49.30 10.50 -67.52
N ASN A 253 -48.06 10.16 -67.18
CA ASN A 253 -47.29 9.15 -67.91
C ASN A 253 -47.96 7.77 -67.82
N ILE A 254 -48.40 7.39 -66.61
CA ILE A 254 -49.12 6.13 -66.40
C ILE A 254 -50.43 6.10 -67.19
N SER A 255 -51.18 7.22 -67.22
CA SER A 255 -52.41 7.35 -68.02
C SER A 255 -52.16 7.14 -69.51
N ALA A 256 -51.08 7.72 -70.07
CA ALA A 256 -50.71 7.54 -71.47
C ALA A 256 -50.38 6.07 -71.80
N ILE A 257 -49.65 5.38 -70.92
CA ILE A 257 -49.35 3.94 -71.07
C ILE A 257 -50.62 3.11 -71.03
N LEU A 258 -51.50 3.36 -70.05
CA LEU A 258 -52.77 2.65 -69.90
C LEU A 258 -53.70 2.89 -71.09
N GLN A 259 -53.69 4.10 -71.67
CA GLN A 259 -54.44 4.42 -72.88
C GLN A 259 -53.95 3.60 -74.07
N ARG A 260 -52.63 3.51 -74.28
CA ARG A 260 -52.03 2.69 -75.35
C ARG A 260 -52.42 1.22 -75.24
N TRP A 261 -52.66 0.73 -74.03
CA TRP A 261 -53.09 -0.64 -73.77
C TRP A 261 -54.61 -0.83 -73.75
N SER A 262 -55.39 0.23 -74.04
CA SER A 262 -56.86 0.22 -73.98
C SER A 262 -57.39 -0.25 -72.61
N PHE A 263 -56.73 0.15 -71.52
CA PHE A 263 -57.11 -0.23 -70.16
C PHE A 263 -58.37 0.52 -69.69
N PRO A 264 -59.39 -0.14 -69.11
CA PRO A 264 -60.62 0.53 -68.67
C PRO A 264 -60.38 1.68 -67.68
N GLY A 265 -60.90 2.87 -68.00
CA GLY A 265 -60.76 4.06 -67.14
C GLY A 265 -59.39 4.74 -67.22
N HIS A 266 -58.59 4.48 -68.26
CA HIS A 266 -57.26 5.06 -68.47
C HIS A 266 -57.23 6.60 -68.48
N GLU A 267 -58.35 7.26 -68.77
CA GLU A 267 -58.44 8.72 -68.90
C GLU A 267 -58.27 9.47 -67.57
N ASN A 268 -58.48 8.79 -66.44
CA ASN A 268 -58.40 9.41 -65.12
C ASN A 268 -57.57 8.54 -64.16
N VAL A 269 -56.27 8.85 -64.10
CA VAL A 269 -55.31 8.21 -63.19
C VAL A 269 -54.84 9.23 -62.16
N SER A 270 -54.94 8.88 -60.89
CA SER A 270 -54.44 9.68 -59.77
C SER A 270 -53.76 8.79 -58.72
N PHE A 271 -53.01 9.41 -57.81
CA PHE A 271 -52.33 8.71 -56.73
C PHE A 271 -52.94 9.09 -55.38
N ASP A 272 -53.33 8.09 -54.60
CA ASP A 272 -53.85 8.31 -53.25
C ASP A 272 -52.70 8.27 -52.24
N MET A 273 -52.37 9.42 -51.65
CA MET A 273 -51.31 9.57 -50.66
C MET A 273 -51.56 8.78 -49.37
N LYS A 274 -52.82 8.52 -49.01
CA LYS A 274 -53.14 7.77 -47.79
C LYS A 274 -52.86 6.28 -47.96
N THR A 275 -53.31 5.69 -49.06
CA THR A 275 -53.10 4.27 -49.35
C THR A 275 -51.78 4.00 -50.06
N ARG A 276 -51.14 5.03 -50.60
CA ARG A 276 -49.89 4.99 -51.39
C ARG A 276 -50.01 4.07 -52.61
N ASP A 277 -51.14 4.18 -53.32
CA ASP A 277 -51.43 3.39 -54.52
C ASP A 277 -52.23 4.21 -55.55
N LEU A 278 -52.35 3.69 -56.78
CA LEU A 278 -53.07 4.33 -57.88
C LEU A 278 -54.59 4.19 -57.76
N VAL A 279 -55.29 5.22 -58.23
CA VAL A 279 -56.72 5.25 -58.49
C VAL A 279 -56.92 5.43 -60.00
N ILE A 280 -57.62 4.49 -60.65
CA ILE A 280 -57.81 4.45 -62.11
C ILE A 280 -59.30 4.47 -62.41
N GLY A 281 -59.77 5.43 -63.20
CA GLY A 281 -61.18 5.62 -63.51
C GLY A 281 -62.05 5.83 -62.25
N GLY A 282 -61.49 6.45 -61.21
CA GLY A 282 -62.15 6.65 -59.91
C GLY A 282 -62.22 5.39 -59.02
N LYS A 283 -61.59 4.27 -59.40
CA LYS A 283 -61.53 3.05 -58.58
C LYS A 283 -60.10 2.78 -58.10
N PRO A 284 -59.88 2.47 -56.80
CA PRO A 284 -58.55 2.08 -56.33
C PRO A 284 -58.06 0.84 -57.07
N ARG A 285 -56.77 0.79 -57.41
CA ARG A 285 -56.17 -0.34 -58.13
C ARG A 285 -56.47 -1.69 -57.45
N SER A 286 -56.52 -1.71 -56.12
CA SER A 286 -56.87 -2.90 -55.31
C SER A 286 -58.22 -3.53 -55.66
N HIS A 287 -59.16 -2.78 -56.22
CA HIS A 287 -60.52 -3.24 -56.58
C HIS A 287 -60.59 -3.95 -57.93
N PHE A 288 -59.51 -3.92 -58.72
CA PHE A 288 -59.44 -4.64 -59.99
C PHE A 288 -59.07 -6.11 -59.78
N GLY A 289 -59.49 -6.98 -60.72
CA GLY A 289 -59.10 -8.39 -60.75
C GLY A 289 -57.58 -8.57 -60.80
N LYS A 290 -57.07 -9.74 -60.39
CA LYS A 290 -55.61 -10.00 -60.31
C LYS A 290 -54.86 -9.68 -61.61
N GLY A 291 -55.44 -9.99 -62.78
CA GLY A 291 -54.85 -9.66 -64.08
C GLY A 291 -54.76 -8.16 -64.33
N TYR A 292 -55.87 -7.43 -64.18
CA TYR A 292 -55.90 -5.96 -64.31
C TYR A 292 -54.99 -5.25 -63.29
N ARG A 293 -54.81 -5.82 -62.09
CA ARG A 293 -53.84 -5.31 -61.09
C ARG A 293 -52.39 -5.50 -61.51
N ALA A 294 -52.07 -6.61 -62.16
CA ALA A 294 -50.74 -6.85 -62.71
C ALA A 294 -50.44 -5.88 -63.86
N ILE A 295 -51.40 -5.67 -64.76
CA ILE A 295 -51.26 -4.74 -65.89
C ILE A 295 -51.11 -3.30 -65.40
N SER A 296 -51.96 -2.84 -64.48
CA SER A 296 -51.83 -1.49 -63.89
C SER A 296 -50.54 -1.30 -63.07
N TYR A 297 -50.02 -2.35 -62.44
CA TYR A 297 -48.71 -2.29 -61.79
C TYR A 297 -47.57 -2.19 -62.81
N ALA A 298 -47.64 -2.93 -63.92
CA ALA A 298 -46.67 -2.78 -65.01
C ALA A 298 -46.71 -1.36 -65.60
N ALA A 299 -47.90 -0.77 -65.75
CA ALA A 299 -48.04 0.62 -66.18
C ALA A 299 -47.45 1.61 -65.17
N PHE A 300 -47.62 1.37 -63.86
CA PHE A 300 -46.96 2.16 -62.82
C PHE A 300 -45.44 2.10 -62.94
N SER A 301 -44.87 0.90 -63.03
CA SER A 301 -43.41 0.70 -63.15
C SER A 301 -42.85 1.35 -64.40
N LEU A 302 -43.50 1.17 -65.56
CA LEU A 302 -43.08 1.79 -66.81
C LEU A 302 -43.24 3.32 -66.78
N GLY A 303 -44.36 3.82 -66.24
CA GLY A 303 -44.60 5.26 -66.12
C GLY A 303 -43.60 5.94 -65.19
N LEU A 304 -43.18 5.25 -64.13
CA LEU A 304 -42.12 5.71 -63.24
C LEU A 304 -40.76 5.72 -63.94
N MET A 305 -40.44 4.67 -64.69
CA MET A 305 -39.20 4.62 -65.48
C MET A 305 -39.17 5.75 -66.53
N GLU A 306 -40.27 5.96 -67.26
CA GLU A 306 -40.37 7.06 -68.24
C GLU A 306 -40.21 8.42 -67.54
N TYR A 307 -40.91 8.64 -66.42
CA TYR A 307 -40.83 9.88 -65.65
C TYR A 307 -39.40 10.18 -65.19
N LEU A 308 -38.70 9.18 -64.63
CA LEU A 308 -37.33 9.33 -64.16
C LEU A 308 -36.31 9.45 -65.31
N SER A 309 -36.57 8.82 -66.46
CA SER A 309 -35.69 8.93 -67.63
C SER A 309 -35.66 10.33 -68.23
N VAL A 310 -36.81 11.03 -68.21
CA VAL A 310 -36.92 12.43 -68.65
C VAL A 310 -36.20 13.36 -67.69
N LEU A 311 -36.30 13.12 -66.38
CA LEU A 311 -35.57 13.88 -65.35
C LEU A 311 -34.04 13.69 -65.41
N ALA A 312 -33.54 12.59 -65.97
CA ALA A 312 -32.11 12.34 -66.11
C ALA A 312 -31.47 12.98 -67.36
N GLN A 313 -32.29 13.52 -68.27
CA GLN A 313 -31.85 14.19 -69.51
C GLN A 313 -31.96 15.73 -69.42
N THR A 314 -32.57 16.24 -68.36
CA THR A 314 -32.63 17.66 -67.94
C THR A 314 -31.71 17.91 -66.76
#